data_AF-A0A926ZAV8-F1
#
_entry.id   AF-A0A926ZAV8-F1
#
_cell.length_a   1.000
_cell.length_b   1.000
_cell.length_c   1.000
_cell.angle_alpha   90.00
_cell.angle_beta   90.00
_cell.angle_gamma   90.00
#
_symmetry.space_group_name_H-M   'P 1'
#
loop_
_entity.id
_entity.type
_entity.pdbx_description
1 polymer ?
#
loop_
_entity_poly.entity_id
_entity_poly.type
_entity_poly.pdbx_seq_one_letter_code
_entity_poly.pdbx_strand_id
1 'polypeptide(L)'
;MSEQAAQVRQQLTEELHSYWQERYQAYQEGREVGRSLNLMAQRIQAADAQLPAAVEEAYRFYQENLVERDIGTVSLSHLPINGIPVYTIMASTDGDDGWLEVYDDVGECLGVGRTYLELVNWGDRDTLRNQVETGEYPPEMDRGQTLWAQD
;
A
#
# COMPACT_ATOMS: atom_id res chain seq x y z
N MET A 1 12.39 -9.78 -12.47
CA MET A 1 12.16 -8.81 -11.38
C MET A 1 13.50 -8.15 -11.09
N SER A 2 13.58 -6.82 -11.23
CA SER A 2 14.85 -6.09 -11.09
C SER A 2 15.30 -6.05 -9.64
N GLU A 3 16.61 -5.87 -9.40
CA GLU A 3 17.15 -5.70 -8.05
C GLU A 3 16.53 -4.47 -7.34
N GLN A 4 16.31 -3.40 -8.09
CA GLN A 4 15.58 -2.21 -7.65
C GLN A 4 14.17 -2.54 -7.15
N ALA A 5 13.38 -3.30 -7.91
CA ALA A 5 12.05 -3.72 -7.50
C ALA A 5 12.08 -4.56 -6.21
N ALA A 6 13.10 -5.43 -6.04
CA ALA A 6 13.26 -6.20 -4.82
C ALA A 6 13.54 -5.31 -3.61
N GLN A 7 14.48 -4.38 -3.72
CA GLN A 7 14.88 -3.47 -2.64
C GLN A 7 13.73 -2.55 -2.21
N VAL A 8 13.00 -1.98 -3.18
CA VAL A 8 11.84 -1.12 -2.91
C VAL A 8 10.75 -1.89 -2.17
N ARG A 9 10.38 -3.08 -2.66
CA ARG A 9 9.35 -3.92 -2.02
C ARG A 9 9.74 -4.35 -0.60
N GLN A 10 11.02 -4.69 -0.38
CA GLN A 10 11.52 -5.01 0.95
C GLN A 10 11.37 -3.82 1.90
N GLN A 11 11.86 -2.64 1.51
CA GLN A 11 11.79 -1.43 2.34
C GLN A 11 10.35 -1.04 2.70
N LEU A 12 9.43 -1.19 1.75
CA LEU A 12 8.01 -0.93 1.95
C LEU A 12 7.35 -1.91 2.92
N THR A 13 7.73 -3.19 2.82
CA THR A 13 7.27 -4.23 3.74
C THR A 13 7.74 -3.93 5.16
N GLU A 14 9.01 -3.53 5.31
CA GLU A 14 9.60 -3.15 6.60
C GLU A 14 8.97 -1.88 7.19
N GLU A 15 8.69 -0.85 6.37
CA GLU A 15 8.02 0.37 6.83
C GLU A 15 6.59 0.09 7.31
N LEU A 16 5.81 -0.69 6.56
CA LEU A 16 4.47 -1.09 6.98
C LEU A 16 4.52 -1.89 8.28
N HIS A 17 5.43 -2.85 8.38
CA HIS A 17 5.61 -3.62 9.60
C HIS A 17 5.98 -2.74 10.81
N SER A 18 6.95 -1.84 10.65
CA SER A 18 7.37 -0.93 11.71
C SER A 18 6.23 0.00 12.16
N TYR A 19 5.47 0.54 11.19
CA TYR A 19 4.33 1.41 11.47
C TYR A 19 3.27 0.70 12.32
N TRP A 20 2.86 -0.49 11.92
CA TRP A 20 1.83 -1.25 12.63
C TRP A 20 2.33 -1.81 13.96
N GLN A 21 3.61 -2.17 14.05
CA GLN A 21 4.23 -2.58 15.32
C GLN A 21 4.20 -1.45 16.35
N GLU A 22 4.53 -0.22 15.95
CA GLU A 22 4.46 0.95 16.84
C GLU A 22 3.03 1.22 17.31
N ARG A 23 2.04 1.09 16.41
CA ARG A 23 0.62 1.22 16.76
C ARG A 23 0.14 0.13 17.69
N TYR A 24 0.53 -1.13 17.46
CA TYR A 24 0.18 -2.26 18.31
C TYR A 24 0.74 -2.09 19.73
N GLN A 25 2.01 -1.70 19.86
CA GLN A 25 2.63 -1.41 21.15
C GLN A 25 1.91 -0.29 21.91
N ALA A 26 1.59 0.81 21.23
CA ALA A 26 0.85 1.90 21.84
C ALA A 26 -0.56 1.48 22.27
N TYR A 27 -1.25 0.66 21.46
CA TYR A 27 -2.54 0.08 21.81
C TYR A 27 -2.46 -0.75 23.10
N GLN A 28 -1.47 -1.64 23.22
CA GLN A 28 -1.24 -2.44 24.42
C GLN A 28 -0.99 -1.58 25.67
N GLU A 29 -0.41 -0.39 25.48
CA GLU A 29 -0.13 0.57 26.55
C GLU A 29 -1.27 1.58 26.80
N GLY A 30 -2.38 1.50 26.07
CA GLY A 30 -3.49 2.46 26.16
C GLY A 30 -3.10 3.88 25.72
N ARG A 31 -2.14 4.00 24.79
CA ARG A 31 -1.65 5.26 24.21
C ARG A 31 -2.07 5.39 22.76
N GLU A 32 -2.11 6.65 22.29
CA GLU A 32 -2.24 6.96 20.87
C GLU A 32 -0.88 7.27 20.24
N VAL A 33 -0.72 6.91 18.96
CA VAL A 33 0.46 7.24 18.14
C VAL A 33 0.07 8.34 17.16
N GLY A 34 0.75 9.49 17.24
CA GLY A 34 0.54 10.60 16.30
C GLY A 34 1.34 10.50 14.99
N ARG A 35 2.14 9.43 14.81
CA ARG A 35 2.92 9.20 13.59
C ARG A 35 2.01 8.75 12.45
N SER A 36 2.16 9.40 11.29
CA SER A 36 1.60 8.96 10.02
C SER A 36 2.55 7.99 9.33
N LEU A 37 1.99 7.06 8.55
CA LEU A 37 2.77 6.17 7.68
C LEU A 37 3.63 7.01 6.73
N ASN A 38 4.93 6.74 6.61
CA ASN A 38 5.83 7.55 5.78
C ASN A 38 5.42 7.56 4.30
N LEU A 39 4.75 6.50 3.83
CA LEU A 39 4.15 6.41 2.48
C LEU A 39 3.09 7.47 2.22
N MET A 40 2.60 8.15 3.26
CA MET A 40 1.63 9.23 3.18
C MET A 40 2.27 10.60 3.45
N ALA A 41 3.58 10.69 3.67
CA ALA A 41 4.25 11.94 4.03
C ALA A 41 4.33 12.93 2.86
N GLN A 42 4.47 12.43 1.62
CA GLN A 42 4.57 13.24 0.40
C GLN A 42 3.40 12.94 -0.55
N ARG A 43 2.17 13.05 -0.02
CA ARG A 43 0.96 12.93 -0.84
C ARG A 43 0.92 14.03 -1.89
N ILE A 44 0.59 13.65 -3.11
CA ILE A 44 0.37 14.57 -4.23
C ILE A 44 -1.07 14.46 -4.72
N GLN A 45 -1.59 15.55 -5.26
CA GLN A 45 -2.90 15.54 -5.92
C GLN A 45 -2.72 15.09 -7.36
N ALA A 46 -3.44 14.05 -7.78
CA ALA A 46 -3.34 13.54 -9.15
C ALA A 46 -3.68 14.61 -10.20
N ALA A 47 -4.62 15.52 -9.89
CA ALA A 47 -5.02 16.61 -10.79
C ALA A 47 -3.93 17.67 -11.02
N ASP A 48 -2.95 17.77 -10.12
CA ASP A 48 -1.91 18.81 -10.14
C ASP A 48 -0.55 18.27 -10.64
N ALA A 49 -0.46 16.97 -10.91
CA ALA A 49 0.79 16.28 -11.26
C ALA A 49 0.75 15.74 -12.69
N GLN A 50 1.87 15.85 -13.40
CA GLN A 50 2.07 15.10 -14.64
C GLN A 50 2.51 13.68 -14.28
N LEU A 51 1.56 12.74 -14.29
CA LEU A 51 1.81 11.35 -13.91
C LEU A 51 2.22 10.50 -15.12
N PRO A 52 3.08 9.49 -14.93
CA PRO A 52 3.21 8.40 -15.90
C PRO A 52 1.85 7.73 -16.11
N ALA A 53 1.55 7.31 -17.35
CA ALA A 53 0.24 6.74 -17.69
C ALA A 53 -0.15 5.54 -16.82
N ALA A 54 0.81 4.68 -16.47
CA ALA A 54 0.57 3.51 -15.61
C ALA A 54 0.21 3.91 -14.16
N VAL A 55 0.78 5.00 -13.64
CA VAL A 55 0.48 5.53 -12.31
C VAL A 55 -0.91 6.15 -12.29
N GLU A 56 -1.25 6.92 -13.33
CA GLU A 56 -2.59 7.50 -13.48
C GLU A 56 -3.66 6.41 -13.59
N GLU A 57 -3.42 5.38 -14.42
CA GLU A 57 -4.30 4.23 -14.59
C GLU A 57 -4.53 3.52 -13.24
N ALA A 58 -3.46 3.24 -12.50
CA ALA A 58 -3.55 2.59 -11.20
C ALA A 58 -4.32 3.41 -10.17
N TYR A 59 -4.03 4.71 -10.07
CA TYR A 59 -4.74 5.59 -9.16
C TYR A 59 -6.24 5.65 -9.49
N ARG A 60 -6.57 5.82 -10.78
CA ARG A 60 -7.96 5.89 -11.25
C ARG A 60 -8.71 4.59 -10.98
N PHE A 61 -8.07 3.44 -11.17
CA PHE A 61 -8.66 2.15 -10.86
C PHE A 61 -9.19 2.09 -9.42
N TYR A 62 -8.39 2.46 -8.42
CA TYR A 62 -8.84 2.46 -7.01
C TYR A 62 -9.80 3.60 -6.70
N GLN A 63 -9.67 4.76 -7.36
CA GLN A 63 -10.64 5.85 -7.23
C GLN A 63 -12.06 5.37 -7.62
N GLU A 64 -12.20 4.74 -8.79
CA GLU A 64 -13.47 4.23 -9.31
C GLU A 64 -13.99 3.04 -8.48
N ASN A 65 -13.10 2.13 -8.07
CA ASN A 65 -13.52 0.88 -7.42
C ASN A 65 -13.66 0.96 -5.90
N LEU A 66 -13.03 1.93 -5.22
CA LEU A 66 -13.13 2.08 -3.78
C LEU A 66 -13.80 3.40 -3.36
N VAL A 67 -13.30 4.53 -3.85
CA VAL A 67 -13.73 5.85 -3.37
C VAL A 67 -15.11 6.22 -3.90
N GLU A 68 -15.33 6.10 -5.20
CA GLU A 68 -16.64 6.43 -5.81
C GLU A 68 -17.76 5.50 -5.34
N ARG A 69 -17.39 4.33 -4.82
CA ARG A 69 -18.31 3.34 -4.26
C ARG A 69 -18.49 3.47 -2.74
N ASP A 70 -17.82 4.42 -2.10
CA ASP A 70 -17.85 4.66 -0.66
C ASP A 70 -17.52 3.39 0.15
N ILE A 71 -16.47 2.68 -0.28
CA ILE A 71 -15.99 1.46 0.40
C ILE A 71 -14.53 1.56 0.85
N GLY A 72 -13.91 2.71 0.69
CA GLY A 72 -12.52 2.91 1.07
C GLY A 72 -11.89 4.21 0.58
N THR A 73 -10.57 4.25 0.67
CA THR A 73 -9.74 5.41 0.33
C THR A 73 -8.61 5.01 -0.61
N VAL A 74 -8.14 5.99 -1.39
CA VAL A 74 -6.89 5.88 -2.15
C VAL A 74 -6.03 7.12 -1.88
N SER A 75 -4.72 6.92 -1.80
CA SER A 75 -3.73 8.00 -1.71
C SER A 75 -2.61 7.77 -2.71
N LEU A 76 -2.16 8.86 -3.32
CA LEU A 76 -1.01 8.90 -4.21
C LEU A 76 0.09 9.71 -3.56
N SER A 77 1.30 9.16 -3.52
CA SER A 77 2.49 9.85 -3.02
C SER A 77 3.64 9.69 -4.02
N HIS A 78 4.56 10.65 -4.00
CA HIS A 78 5.81 10.61 -4.74
C HIS A 78 6.95 10.88 -3.77
N LEU A 79 7.80 9.89 -3.52
CA LEU A 79 8.83 9.95 -2.49
C LEU A 79 10.05 9.10 -2.87
N PRO A 80 11.25 9.42 -2.35
CA PRO A 80 12.41 8.56 -2.52
C PRO A 80 12.34 7.36 -1.57
N ILE A 81 12.58 6.16 -2.10
CA ILE A 81 12.81 4.93 -1.33
C ILE A 81 14.23 4.45 -1.63
N ASN A 82 15.11 4.45 -0.62
CA ASN A 82 16.54 4.16 -0.79
C ASN A 82 17.21 5.01 -1.89
N GLY A 83 16.79 6.27 -2.00
CA GLY A 83 17.28 7.21 -3.01
C GLY A 83 16.65 7.06 -4.40
N ILE A 84 15.74 6.10 -4.58
CA ILE A 84 15.03 5.84 -5.83
C ILE A 84 13.70 6.59 -5.79
N PRO A 85 13.46 7.57 -6.68
CA PRO A 85 12.16 8.24 -6.75
C PRO A 85 11.09 7.24 -7.19
N VAL A 86 10.01 7.13 -6.43
CA VAL A 86 8.91 6.24 -6.74
C VAL A 86 7.57 6.91 -6.50
N TYR A 87 6.59 6.51 -7.31
CA TYR A 87 5.18 6.73 -7.01
C TYR A 87 4.65 5.54 -6.21
N THR A 88 3.90 5.84 -5.14
CA THR A 88 3.17 4.82 -4.38
C THR A 88 1.68 5.14 -4.41
N ILE A 89 0.87 4.17 -4.80
CA ILE A 89 -0.59 4.20 -4.62
C ILE A 89 -0.92 3.28 -3.46
N MET A 90 -1.42 3.86 -2.37
CA MET A 90 -1.93 3.11 -1.23
C MET A 90 -3.45 3.23 -1.22
N ALA A 91 -4.13 2.10 -1.33
CA ALA A 91 -5.56 1.99 -1.25
C ALA A 91 -5.93 1.14 -0.03
N SER A 92 -7.02 1.48 0.65
CA SER A 92 -7.56 0.68 1.76
C SER A 92 -9.07 0.65 1.66
N THR A 93 -9.69 -0.45 2.09
CA THR A 93 -11.11 -0.44 2.41
C THR A 93 -11.35 0.31 3.73
N ASP A 94 -12.60 0.46 4.15
CA ASP A 94 -12.94 0.93 5.51
C ASP A 94 -12.55 -0.07 6.62
N GLY A 95 -12.08 -1.26 6.25
CA GLY A 95 -11.44 -2.22 7.15
C GLY A 95 -9.92 -2.03 7.22
N ASP A 96 -9.22 -3.10 7.61
CA ASP A 96 -7.76 -3.12 7.77
C ASP A 96 -7.01 -3.61 6.52
N ASP A 97 -7.75 -3.88 5.44
CA ASP A 97 -7.22 -4.45 4.21
C ASP A 97 -7.04 -3.40 3.11
N GLY A 98 -6.02 -3.59 2.30
CA GLY A 98 -5.68 -2.64 1.26
C GLY A 98 -4.81 -3.19 0.14
N TRP A 99 -4.32 -2.28 -0.68
CA TRP A 99 -3.45 -2.52 -1.80
C TRP A 99 -2.36 -1.46 -1.84
N LEU A 100 -1.16 -1.89 -2.24
CA LEU A 100 -0.01 -1.04 -2.45
C LEU A 100 0.55 -1.29 -3.84
N GLU A 101 0.46 -0.29 -4.72
CA GLU A 101 1.13 -0.31 -6.02
C GLU A 101 2.29 0.69 -6.05
N VAL A 102 3.39 0.27 -6.65
CA VAL A 102 4.63 1.05 -6.66
C VAL A 102 5.20 1.09 -8.06
N TYR A 103 5.56 2.30 -8.49
CA TYR A 103 6.09 2.58 -9.81
C TYR A 103 7.33 3.46 -9.70
N ASP A 104 8.26 3.32 -10.63
CA ASP A 104 9.36 4.29 -10.75
C ASP A 104 8.90 5.61 -11.40
N ASP A 105 9.84 6.53 -11.63
CA ASP A 105 9.59 7.85 -12.20
C ASP A 105 9.13 7.83 -13.67
N VAL A 106 9.40 6.75 -14.40
CA VAL A 106 8.95 6.56 -15.78
C VAL A 106 7.67 5.73 -15.90
N GLY A 107 7.17 5.19 -14.78
CA GLY A 107 5.94 4.40 -14.71
C GLY A 107 6.14 2.89 -14.90
N GLU A 108 7.36 2.38 -14.77
CA GLU A 108 7.60 0.93 -14.68
C GLU A 108 7.10 0.41 -13.32
N CYS A 109 6.35 -0.69 -13.34
CA CYS A 109 5.82 -1.29 -12.13
C CYS A 109 6.95 -1.98 -11.34
N LEU A 110 7.20 -1.51 -10.12
CA LEU A 110 8.16 -2.10 -9.18
C LEU A 110 7.50 -3.13 -8.25
N GLY A 111 6.19 -3.07 -8.07
CA GLY A 111 5.45 -4.07 -7.30
C GLY A 111 3.99 -3.73 -7.08
N VAL A 112 3.18 -4.78 -6.91
CA VAL A 112 1.79 -4.72 -6.46
C VAL A 112 1.66 -5.65 -5.27
N GLY A 113 1.12 -5.14 -4.17
CA GLY A 113 0.95 -5.88 -2.93
C GLY A 113 -0.49 -5.79 -2.44
N ARG A 114 -1.05 -6.92 -2.00
CA ARG A 114 -2.20 -6.92 -1.10
C ARG A 114 -1.68 -6.61 0.30
N THR A 115 -2.37 -5.77 1.05
CA THR A 115 -2.02 -5.44 2.43
C THR A 115 -3.13 -5.86 3.39
N TYR A 116 -2.73 -6.27 4.60
CA TYR A 116 -3.62 -6.44 5.75
C TYR A 116 -2.82 -6.11 7.00
N LEU A 117 -3.05 -4.94 7.58
CA LEU A 117 -2.19 -4.37 8.64
C LEU A 117 -0.71 -4.38 8.19
N GLU A 118 0.19 -5.00 8.95
CA GLU A 118 1.62 -5.16 8.63
C GLU A 118 1.92 -6.18 7.53
N LEU A 119 0.97 -7.02 7.15
CA LEU A 119 1.20 -8.07 6.17
C LEU A 119 1.14 -7.49 4.77
N VAL A 120 2.11 -7.87 3.94
CA VAL A 120 2.13 -7.53 2.51
C VAL A 120 2.39 -8.80 1.71
N ASN A 121 1.48 -9.10 0.78
CA ASN A 121 1.67 -10.18 -0.18
C ASN A 121 1.87 -9.58 -1.58
N TRP A 122 3.12 -9.61 -2.05
CA TRP A 122 3.50 -9.10 -3.36
C TRP A 122 3.14 -10.11 -4.46
N GLY A 123 2.47 -9.66 -5.51
CA GLY A 123 1.94 -10.56 -6.55
C GLY A 123 1.77 -9.92 -7.91
N ASP A 124 1.03 -10.62 -8.75
CA ASP A 124 0.62 -10.15 -10.08
C ASP A 124 -0.44 -9.05 -9.97
N ARG A 125 -0.32 -8.02 -10.80
CA ARG A 125 -1.19 -6.84 -10.73
C ARG A 125 -2.65 -7.19 -10.98
N ASP A 126 -2.92 -7.92 -12.06
CA ASP A 126 -4.29 -8.16 -12.50
C ASP A 126 -4.99 -9.11 -11.52
N THR A 127 -4.24 -10.11 -11.01
CA THR A 127 -4.69 -11.00 -9.93
C THR A 127 -5.06 -10.24 -8.66
N LEU A 128 -4.18 -9.34 -8.19
CA LEU A 128 -4.42 -8.60 -6.94
C LEU A 128 -5.49 -7.50 -7.10
N ARG A 129 -5.59 -6.86 -8.27
CA ARG A 129 -6.68 -5.92 -8.57
C ARG A 129 -8.04 -6.61 -8.63
N ASN A 130 -8.12 -7.83 -9.16
CA ASN A 130 -9.36 -8.62 -9.14
C ASN A 130 -9.87 -8.91 -7.71
N GLN A 131 -8.98 -8.85 -6.71
CA GLN A 131 -9.37 -8.99 -5.30
C GLN A 131 -10.12 -7.77 -4.75
N VAL A 132 -10.03 -6.60 -5.40
CA VAL A 132 -10.86 -5.43 -5.04
C VAL A 132 -12.35 -5.75 -5.22
N GLU A 133 -12.70 -6.50 -6.27
CA GLU A 133 -14.08 -6.86 -6.56
C GLU A 133 -14.58 -8.02 -5.70
N THR A 134 -13.73 -9.01 -5.46
CA THR A 134 -14.10 -10.26 -4.78
C THR A 134 -13.96 -10.19 -3.26
N GLY A 135 -13.08 -9.32 -2.75
CA GLY A 135 -12.70 -9.26 -1.33
C GLY A 135 -11.85 -10.44 -0.87
N GLU A 136 -11.46 -11.35 -1.77
CA GLU A 136 -10.65 -12.51 -1.44
C GLU A 136 -9.21 -12.11 -1.11
N TYR A 137 -8.59 -12.85 -0.20
CA TYR A 137 -7.17 -12.69 0.11
C TYR A 137 -6.35 -13.70 -0.67
N PRO A 138 -5.09 -13.39 -1.02
CA PRO A 138 -4.15 -14.39 -1.50
C PRO A 138 -4.09 -15.56 -0.49
N PRO A 139 -4.09 -16.82 -0.94
CA PRO A 139 -4.07 -17.97 -0.03
C PRO A 139 -2.79 -18.03 0.83
N GLU A 140 -1.73 -17.34 0.40
CA GLU A 140 -0.47 -17.20 1.14
C GLU A 140 -0.53 -16.11 2.23
N MET A 141 -1.59 -15.27 2.24
CA MET A 141 -1.79 -14.26 3.28
C MET A 141 -2.58 -14.85 4.45
N ASP A 142 -1.85 -15.37 5.44
CA ASP A 142 -2.41 -15.85 6.70
C ASP A 142 -2.64 -14.69 7.68
N ARG A 143 -3.89 -14.22 7.79
CA ARG A 143 -4.27 -13.15 8.73
C ARG A 143 -4.09 -13.53 10.21
N GLY A 144 -3.95 -14.82 10.52
CA GLY A 144 -3.58 -15.29 11.85
C GLY A 144 -2.13 -14.97 12.23
N GLN A 145 -1.30 -14.56 11.28
CA GLN A 145 0.08 -14.13 11.53
C GLN A 145 0.20 -12.65 11.88
N THR A 146 -0.93 -11.93 11.96
CA THR A 146 -0.86 -10.53 12.35
C THR A 146 -0.42 -10.37 13.80
N LEU A 147 0.20 -9.24 14.12
CA LEU A 147 0.52 -8.79 15.47
C LEU A 147 -0.74 -8.76 16.36
N TRP A 148 -1.90 -8.52 15.75
CA TRP A 148 -3.19 -8.34 16.38
C TRP A 148 -3.98 -9.64 16.59
N ALA A 149 -3.52 -10.76 16.03
CA ALA A 149 -4.14 -12.07 16.18
C ALA A 149 -3.58 -12.88 17.36
N GLN A 150 -2.65 -12.31 18.13
CA GLN A 150 -1.91 -13.01 19.20
C GLN A 150 -2.58 -12.95 20.59
N ASP A 151 -3.79 -12.40 20.69
CA ASP A 151 -4.54 -12.21 21.94
C ASP A 151 -5.61 -13.29 22.19
#